data_AF-A0A0D2V2D2-F1
#
_entry.id   AF-A0A0D2V2D2-F1
#
_cell.length_a   1.000
_cell.length_b   1.000
_cell.length_c   1.000
_cell.angle_alpha   90.00
_cell.angle_beta   90.00
_cell.angle_gamma   90.00
#
_symmetry.space_group_name_H-M   'P 1'
#
loop_
_entity.id
_entity.type
_entity.pdbx_description
1 polymer ?
#
loop_
_entity_poly.entity_id
_entity_poly.type
_entity_poly.pdbx_seq_one_letter_code
_entity_poly.pdbx_strand_id
1 'polypeptide(L)'
;ESRNRIGTVSKSAKLVTCVKQLSNVKEEVCGALDSFITWELEFPLITVKKALKILQNEQEWKRIIQVIKWMLSKGQRRTMGTYFTLLNALAEDERLEEAEELWVKLFSDNLESTPRIFFDKMISIYYHKDMHEKMFELCFFFAIYSRLLCSTII
;
A
#
# COMPACT_ATOMS: atom_id res chain seq x y z
N GLU A 1 -31.74 -2.03 9.64
CA GLU A 1 -30.37 -1.83 9.10
C GLU A 1 -29.23 -1.66 10.12
N SER A 2 -29.47 -1.65 11.44
CA SER A 2 -28.40 -1.44 12.44
C SER A 2 -27.54 -2.68 12.76
N ARG A 3 -28.09 -3.90 12.64
CA ARG A 3 -27.41 -5.15 13.04
C ARG A 3 -26.19 -5.50 12.18
N ASN A 4 -26.25 -5.29 10.86
CA ASN A 4 -25.11 -5.58 9.96
C ASN A 4 -23.93 -4.63 10.17
N ARG A 5 -24.19 -3.36 10.49
CA ARG A 5 -23.12 -2.37 10.78
C ARG A 5 -22.33 -2.75 12.03
N ILE A 6 -23.01 -3.18 13.10
CA ILE A 6 -22.39 -3.60 14.36
C ILE A 6 -21.53 -4.85 14.14
N GLY A 7 -22.01 -5.80 13.34
CA GLY A 7 -21.26 -7.02 12.96
C GLY A 7 -19.95 -6.70 12.22
N THR A 8 -19.98 -5.84 11.21
CA THR A 8 -18.76 -5.48 10.46
C THR A 8 -17.74 -4.71 11.30
N VAL A 9 -18.20 -3.82 12.20
CA VAL A 9 -17.31 -3.06 13.10
C VAL A 9 -16.62 -3.98 14.10
N SER A 10 -17.35 -4.93 14.68
CA SER A 10 -16.79 -5.94 15.58
C SER A 10 -15.74 -6.82 14.90
N LYS A 11 -15.99 -7.24 13.64
CA LYS A 11 -15.02 -8.02 12.85
C LYS A 11 -13.75 -7.24 12.53
N SER A 12 -13.85 -5.96 12.17
CA SER A 12 -12.65 -5.15 11.89
C SER A 12 -11.80 -4.92 13.14
N ALA A 13 -12.43 -4.75 14.31
CA ALA A 13 -11.71 -4.63 15.57
C ALA A 13 -10.95 -5.92 15.91
N LYS A 14 -11.59 -7.10 15.74
CA LYS A 14 -10.92 -8.39 15.92
C LYS A 14 -9.72 -8.57 15.00
N LEU A 15 -9.86 -8.21 13.72
CA LEU A 15 -8.76 -8.26 12.75
C LEU A 15 -7.58 -7.38 13.19
N VAL A 16 -7.85 -6.15 13.64
CA VAL A 16 -6.81 -5.24 14.16
C VAL A 16 -6.13 -5.85 15.38
N THR A 17 -6.88 -6.35 16.36
CA THR A 17 -6.31 -6.99 17.56
C THR A 17 -5.44 -8.19 17.19
N CYS A 18 -5.92 -9.07 16.31
CA CYS A 18 -5.16 -10.21 15.82
C CYS A 18 -3.85 -9.75 15.17
N VAL A 19 -3.93 -8.83 14.20
CA VAL A 19 -2.74 -8.34 13.48
C VAL A 19 -1.72 -7.69 14.42
N LYS A 20 -2.17 -6.97 15.45
CA LYS A 20 -1.29 -6.35 16.45
C LYS A 20 -0.56 -7.35 17.35
N GLN A 21 -1.20 -8.48 17.67
CA GLN A 21 -0.63 -9.52 18.55
C GLN A 21 0.31 -10.50 17.84
N LEU A 22 0.34 -10.51 16.51
CA LEU A 22 1.18 -11.43 15.75
C LEU A 22 2.65 -11.03 15.82
N SER A 23 3.55 -12.03 15.85
CA SER A 23 4.97 -11.79 15.74
C SER A 23 5.32 -11.12 14.38
N ASN A 24 6.55 -10.66 14.24
CA ASN A 24 7.02 -10.06 12.99
C ASN A 24 7.30 -11.10 11.89
N VAL A 25 7.06 -12.39 12.14
CA VAL A 25 7.28 -13.47 11.19
C VAL A 25 6.20 -13.45 10.12
N LYS A 26 6.63 -13.30 8.85
CA LYS A 26 5.74 -13.20 7.68
C LYS A 26 4.74 -14.36 7.59
N GLU A 27 5.18 -15.58 7.92
CA GLU A 27 4.35 -16.79 7.84
C GLU A 27 3.26 -16.82 8.90
N GLU A 28 3.54 -16.41 10.14
CA GLU A 28 2.52 -16.34 11.20
C GLU A 28 1.46 -15.29 10.87
N VAL A 29 1.87 -14.15 10.31
CA VAL A 29 0.95 -13.09 9.91
C VAL A 29 0.05 -13.53 8.76
N CYS A 30 0.62 -14.14 7.72
CA CYS A 30 -0.16 -14.70 6.62
C CYS A 30 -1.07 -15.84 7.08
N GLY A 31 -0.61 -16.73 7.95
CA GLY A 31 -1.39 -17.85 8.47
C GLY A 31 -2.60 -17.40 9.30
N ALA A 32 -2.44 -16.39 10.16
CA ALA A 32 -3.56 -15.84 10.93
C ALA A 32 -4.57 -15.11 10.04
N LEU A 33 -4.10 -14.35 9.05
CA LEU A 33 -4.97 -13.69 8.07
C LEU A 33 -5.70 -14.70 7.17
N ASP A 34 -5.04 -15.79 6.80
CA ASP A 34 -5.62 -16.89 6.01
C ASP A 34 -6.67 -17.64 6.83
N SER A 35 -6.39 -17.94 8.09
CA SER A 35 -7.35 -18.54 9.01
C SER A 35 -8.59 -17.64 9.20
N PHE A 36 -8.40 -16.32 9.24
CA PHE A 36 -9.50 -15.34 9.34
C PHE A 36 -10.44 -15.38 8.14
N ILE A 37 -9.93 -15.59 6.91
CA ILE A 37 -10.75 -15.67 5.70
C ILE A 37 -11.27 -17.08 5.40
N THR A 38 -10.72 -18.12 6.03
CA THR A 38 -11.05 -19.53 5.74
C THR A 38 -12.55 -19.84 5.90
N TRP A 39 -13.26 -19.10 6.73
CA TRP A 39 -14.68 -19.27 7.00
C TRP A 39 -15.59 -18.22 6.35
N GLU A 40 -15.02 -17.32 5.53
CA GLU A 40 -15.78 -16.27 4.85
C GLU A 40 -16.10 -16.69 3.41
N LEU A 41 -17.37 -16.58 3.02
CA LEU A 41 -17.84 -16.94 1.66
C LEU A 41 -17.31 -15.97 0.58
N GLU A 42 -17.00 -14.74 0.98
CA GLU A 42 -16.46 -13.67 0.14
C GLU A 42 -15.27 -13.00 0.84
N PHE A 43 -14.30 -12.50 0.07
CA PHE A 43 -13.16 -11.81 0.65
C PHE A 43 -13.63 -10.58 1.46
N PRO A 44 -13.25 -10.44 2.75
CA PRO A 44 -13.88 -9.48 3.67
C PRO A 44 -13.37 -8.04 3.47
N LEU A 45 -13.54 -7.51 2.26
CA LEU A 45 -12.90 -6.30 1.76
C LEU A 45 -13.27 -5.05 2.55
N ILE A 46 -14.53 -4.95 2.98
CA ILE A 46 -15.03 -3.84 3.80
C ILE A 46 -14.34 -3.88 5.17
N THR A 47 -14.21 -5.07 5.77
CA THR A 47 -13.57 -5.29 7.06
C THR A 47 -12.09 -4.92 6.99
N VAL A 48 -11.38 -5.38 5.96
CA VAL A 48 -9.96 -5.06 5.75
C VAL A 48 -9.76 -3.56 5.50
N LYS A 49 -10.61 -2.91 4.69
CA LYS A 49 -10.55 -1.45 4.47
C LYS A 49 -10.74 -0.67 5.77
N LYS A 50 -11.66 -1.11 6.64
CA LYS A 50 -11.86 -0.50 7.97
C LYS A 50 -10.63 -0.69 8.87
N ALA A 51 -10.07 -1.90 8.89
CA ALA A 51 -8.87 -2.21 9.67
C ALA A 51 -7.67 -1.35 9.22
N LEU A 52 -7.42 -1.24 7.91
CA LEU A 52 -6.37 -0.38 7.37
C LEU A 52 -6.53 1.08 7.79
N LYS A 53 -7.76 1.61 7.80
CA LYS A 53 -8.03 2.98 8.25
C LYS A 53 -7.71 3.17 9.74
N ILE A 54 -8.03 2.18 10.58
CA ILE A 54 -7.69 2.22 12.02
C ILE A 54 -6.17 2.20 12.18
N LEU A 55 -5.48 1.26 11.54
CA LEU A 55 -4.02 1.16 11.59
C LEU A 55 -3.33 2.44 11.08
N GLN A 56 -3.88 3.08 10.05
CA GLN A 56 -3.35 4.35 9.52
C GLN A 56 -3.50 5.49 10.52
N ASN A 57 -4.64 5.58 11.22
CA ASN A 57 -4.84 6.56 12.27
C ASN A 57 -3.89 6.35 13.46
N GLU A 58 -3.54 5.10 13.74
CA GLU A 58 -2.62 4.71 14.81
C GLU A 58 -1.14 4.71 14.36
N GLN A 59 -0.85 5.01 13.09
CA GLN A 59 0.48 5.00 12.50
C GLN A 59 1.21 3.64 12.60
N GLU A 60 0.44 2.55 12.58
CA GLU A 60 0.95 1.17 12.61
C GLU A 60 1.45 0.74 11.22
N TRP A 61 2.45 1.44 10.67
CA TRP A 61 2.92 1.31 9.29
C TRP A 61 3.33 -0.11 8.94
N LYS A 62 4.09 -0.77 9.82
CA LYS A 62 4.47 -2.17 9.70
C LYS A 62 3.27 -3.10 9.48
N ARG A 63 2.17 -2.88 10.20
CA ARG A 63 0.94 -3.70 10.09
C ARG A 63 0.18 -3.39 8.81
N ILE A 64 0.16 -2.12 8.38
CA ILE A 64 -0.41 -1.72 7.09
C ILE A 64 0.32 -2.45 5.95
N ILE A 65 1.65 -2.48 5.97
CA ILE A 65 2.47 -3.19 4.98
C ILE A 65 2.11 -4.68 4.95
N GLN A 66 2.04 -5.33 6.12
CA GLN A 66 1.68 -6.74 6.24
C GLN A 66 0.29 -7.05 5.64
N VAL A 67 -0.73 -6.27 6.02
CA VAL A 67 -2.11 -6.47 5.55
C VAL A 67 -2.21 -6.23 4.05
N ILE A 68 -1.58 -5.18 3.51
CA ILE A 68 -1.65 -4.89 2.07
C ILE A 68 -0.90 -5.96 1.26
N LYS A 69 0.29 -6.39 1.69
CA LYS A 69 1.02 -7.47 1.01
C LYS A 69 0.23 -8.77 0.99
N TRP A 70 -0.45 -9.09 2.08
CA TRP A 70 -1.38 -10.22 2.13
C TRP A 70 -2.56 -10.05 1.17
N MET A 71 -3.21 -8.88 1.11
CA MET A 71 -4.28 -8.63 0.15
C MET A 71 -3.82 -8.83 -1.30
N LEU A 72 -2.62 -8.33 -1.64
CA LEU A 72 -2.04 -8.46 -2.97
C LEU A 72 -1.67 -9.92 -3.30
N SER A 73 -1.19 -10.71 -2.34
CA SER A 73 -0.88 -12.13 -2.55
C SER A 73 -2.12 -12.98 -2.82
N LYS A 74 -3.29 -12.57 -2.32
CA LYS A 74 -4.59 -13.16 -2.67
C LYS A 74 -5.17 -12.64 -4.00
N GLY A 75 -4.42 -11.80 -4.70
CA GLY A 75 -4.82 -11.19 -5.97
C GLY A 75 -5.90 -10.12 -5.83
N GLN A 76 -6.23 -9.68 -4.61
CA GLN A 76 -7.33 -8.76 -4.32
C GLN A 76 -6.89 -7.29 -4.40
N ARG A 77 -7.79 -6.41 -4.87
CA ARG A 77 -7.61 -4.95 -4.92
C ARG A 77 -6.24 -4.49 -5.44
N ARG A 78 -5.87 -4.94 -6.64
CA ARG A 78 -4.73 -4.41 -7.40
C ARG A 78 -5.07 -3.05 -8.02
N THR A 79 -5.32 -2.06 -7.16
CA THR A 79 -5.67 -0.68 -7.57
C THR A 79 -4.51 0.25 -7.25
N MET A 80 -4.37 1.35 -8.01
CA MET A 80 -3.35 2.37 -7.74
C MET A 80 -3.45 2.93 -6.30
N GLY A 81 -4.66 3.07 -5.74
CA GLY A 81 -4.81 3.50 -4.34
C GLY A 81 -4.22 2.52 -3.32
N THR A 82 -4.32 1.20 -3.58
CA THR A 82 -3.70 0.17 -2.73
C THR A 82 -2.18 0.27 -2.79
N TYR A 83 -1.62 0.39 -3.99
CA TYR A 83 -0.17 0.51 -4.19
C TYR A 83 0.38 1.81 -3.60
N PHE A 84 -0.32 2.93 -3.76
CA PHE A 84 0.07 4.20 -3.14
C PHE A 84 0.09 4.12 -1.62
N THR A 85 -0.91 3.46 -1.02
CA THR A 85 -0.96 3.26 0.44
C THR A 85 0.21 2.39 0.91
N LEU A 86 0.57 1.35 0.15
CA LEU A 86 1.73 0.52 0.45
C LEU A 86 3.04 1.30 0.34
N LEU A 87 3.22 2.08 -0.74
CA LEU A 87 4.39 2.92 -0.93
C LEU A 87 4.55 3.92 0.22
N ASN A 88 3.45 4.58 0.61
CA ASN A 88 3.45 5.48 1.75
C ASN A 88 3.85 4.76 3.03
N ALA A 89 3.22 3.63 3.34
CA ALA A 89 3.53 2.89 4.57
C ALA A 89 4.99 2.38 4.60
N LEU A 90 5.55 1.94 3.47
CA LEU A 90 6.96 1.55 3.38
C LEU A 90 7.91 2.72 3.65
N ALA A 91 7.57 3.91 3.15
CA ALA A 91 8.35 5.12 3.41
C ALA A 91 8.32 5.51 4.89
N GLU A 92 7.14 5.49 5.53
CA GLU A 92 6.97 5.82 6.96
C GLU A 92 7.59 4.76 7.88
N ASP A 93 7.65 3.49 7.47
CA ASP A 93 8.33 2.38 8.18
C ASP A 93 9.85 2.34 7.88
N GLU A 94 10.39 3.36 7.21
CA GLU A 94 11.81 3.50 6.81
C GLU A 94 12.36 2.40 5.87
N ARG A 95 11.50 1.66 5.19
CA ARG A 95 11.86 0.55 4.28
C ARG A 95 12.04 1.03 2.85
N LEU A 96 13.08 1.85 2.64
CA LEU A 96 13.35 2.49 1.35
C LEU A 96 13.55 1.48 0.21
N GLU A 97 14.34 0.44 0.41
CA GLU A 97 14.64 -0.55 -0.63
C GLU A 97 13.37 -1.17 -1.19
N GLU A 98 12.45 -1.59 -0.32
CA GLU A 98 11.17 -2.16 -0.73
C GLU A 98 10.23 -1.13 -1.36
N ALA A 99 10.33 0.15 -0.97
CA ALA A 99 9.59 1.23 -1.62
C ALA A 99 10.11 1.46 -3.05
N GLU A 100 11.42 1.42 -3.26
CA GLU A 100 12.04 1.51 -4.58
C GLU A 100 11.70 0.30 -5.46
N GLU A 101 11.76 -0.92 -4.92
CA GLU A 101 11.33 -2.13 -5.64
C GLU A 101 9.88 -2.04 -6.11
N LEU A 102 8.98 -1.59 -5.22
CA LEU A 102 7.57 -1.38 -5.56
C LEU A 102 7.42 -0.31 -6.65
N TRP A 103 8.14 0.80 -6.52
CA TRP A 103 8.15 1.88 -7.50
C TRP A 103 8.59 1.40 -8.88
N VAL A 104 9.74 0.72 -8.96
CA VAL A 104 10.27 0.17 -10.22
C VAL A 104 9.29 -0.81 -10.83
N LYS A 105 8.69 -1.70 -10.03
CA LYS A 105 7.70 -2.65 -10.53
C LYS A 105 6.49 -1.96 -11.16
N LEU A 106 5.89 -0.99 -10.47
CA LEU A 106 4.73 -0.25 -10.99
C LEU A 106 5.06 0.52 -12.26
N PHE A 107 6.26 1.07 -12.29
CA PHE A 107 6.78 1.84 -13.41
C PHE A 107 7.05 0.97 -14.65
N SER A 108 7.66 -0.21 -14.46
CA SER A 108 7.91 -1.18 -15.54
C SER A 108 6.63 -1.80 -16.08
N ASP A 109 5.63 -2.04 -15.23
CA ASP A 109 4.37 -2.66 -15.64
C ASP A 109 3.51 -1.70 -16.48
N ASN A 110 3.49 -0.39 -16.17
CA ASN A 110 2.73 0.60 -16.93
C ASN A 110 3.10 2.06 -16.64
N LEU A 111 4.08 2.58 -17.39
CA LEU A 111 4.55 3.97 -17.25
C LEU A 111 3.43 5.00 -17.51
N GLU A 112 2.62 4.81 -18.56
CA GLU A 112 1.54 5.74 -18.94
C GLU A 112 0.39 5.82 -17.95
N SER A 113 0.22 4.77 -17.16
CA SER A 113 -0.86 4.71 -16.18
C SER A 113 -0.43 5.13 -14.78
N THR A 114 0.86 5.38 -14.55
CA THR A 114 1.38 5.69 -13.23
C THR A 114 0.98 7.12 -12.85
N PRO A 115 0.09 7.30 -11.84
CA PRO A 115 -0.41 8.62 -11.50
C PRO A 115 0.69 9.53 -10.96
N ARG A 116 0.63 10.84 -11.29
CA ARG A 116 1.59 11.88 -10.84
C ARG A 116 1.91 11.82 -9.34
N ILE A 117 0.91 11.51 -8.51
CA ILE A 117 1.06 11.44 -7.05
C ILE A 117 2.16 10.46 -6.60
N PHE A 118 2.47 9.42 -7.37
CA PHE A 118 3.55 8.50 -7.03
C PHE A 118 4.92 9.14 -7.24
N PHE A 119 5.11 9.89 -8.34
CA PHE A 119 6.33 10.66 -8.58
C PHE A 119 6.55 11.68 -7.46
N ASP A 120 5.50 12.44 -7.12
CA ASP A 120 5.54 13.42 -6.03
C ASP A 120 5.96 12.76 -4.70
N LYS A 121 5.42 11.57 -4.41
CA LYS A 121 5.79 10.81 -3.19
C LYS A 121 7.25 10.34 -3.24
N MET A 122 7.74 9.79 -4.35
CA MET A 122 9.14 9.34 -4.47
C MET A 122 10.13 10.51 -4.36
N ILE A 123 9.82 11.65 -4.99
CA ILE A 123 10.62 12.88 -4.86
C ILE A 123 10.68 13.32 -3.39
N SER A 124 9.54 13.31 -2.69
CA SER A 124 9.49 13.62 -1.26
C SER A 124 10.32 12.65 -0.41
N ILE A 125 10.24 11.33 -0.69
CA ILE A 125 11.04 10.31 0.01
C ILE A 125 12.54 10.60 -0.17
N TYR A 126 12.99 10.82 -1.40
CA TYR A 126 14.41 11.08 -1.68
C TYR A 126 14.88 12.41 -1.08
N TYR A 127 14.04 13.44 -1.11
CA TYR A 127 14.33 14.72 -0.46
C TYR A 127 14.55 14.57 1.04
N HIS A 128 13.66 13.85 1.74
CA HIS A 128 13.76 13.66 3.20
C HIS A 128 14.92 12.74 3.63
N LYS A 129 15.50 11.98 2.70
CA LYS A 129 16.66 11.12 2.93
C LYS A 129 17.97 11.71 2.38
N ASP A 130 17.96 12.98 1.98
CA ASP A 130 19.11 13.68 1.38
C ASP A 130 19.69 12.97 0.13
N MET A 131 18.87 12.20 -0.58
CA MET A 131 19.24 11.47 -1.78
C MET A 131 19.05 12.34 -3.03
N HIS A 132 19.77 13.46 -3.07
CA HIS A 132 19.52 14.50 -4.07
C HIS A 132 19.72 14.04 -5.52
N GLU A 133 20.67 13.15 -5.77
CA GLU A 133 20.92 12.61 -7.11
C GLU A 133 19.69 11.87 -7.65
N LYS A 134 19.17 10.88 -6.91
CA LYS A 134 17.95 10.15 -7.29
C LYS A 134 16.73 11.07 -7.41
N MET A 135 16.65 12.09 -6.56
CA MET A 135 15.60 13.11 -6.65
C MET A 135 15.67 13.87 -7.97
N PHE A 136 16.85 14.37 -8.36
CA PHE A 136 17.04 15.09 -9.61
C PHE A 136 16.76 14.19 -10.81
N GLU A 137 17.23 12.95 -10.80
CA GLU A 137 16.93 11.97 -11.85
C GLU A 137 15.42 11.79 -12.05
N LEU A 138 14.65 11.62 -10.98
CA LEU A 138 13.19 11.53 -11.06
C LEU A 138 12.54 12.83 -11.57
N CYS A 139 13.00 13.99 -11.12
CA CYS A 139 12.50 15.28 -11.59
C CYS A 139 12.75 15.49 -13.09
N PHE A 140 13.95 15.17 -13.56
CA PHE A 140 14.29 15.22 -14.99
C PHE A 140 13.47 14.23 -15.80
N PHE A 141 13.37 12.99 -15.32
CA PHE A 141 12.59 11.95 -15.97
C PHE A 141 11.12 12.35 -16.10
N PHE A 142 10.50 12.83 -15.01
CA PHE A 142 9.11 13.30 -15.02
C PHE A 142 8.90 14.48 -15.97
N ALA A 143 9.83 15.44 -16.00
CA ALA A 143 9.75 16.58 -16.91
C ALA A 143 9.82 16.17 -18.39
N ILE A 144 10.74 15.26 -18.74
CA ILE A 144 10.84 14.70 -20.10
C ILE A 144 9.57 13.93 -20.46
N TYR A 145 9.10 13.08 -19.55
CA TYR A 145 7.92 12.24 -19.75
C TYR A 145 6.64 13.05 -19.96
N SER A 146 6.42 14.09 -19.15
CA SER A 146 5.29 15.00 -19.29
C SER A 146 5.26 15.72 -20.65
N ARG A 147 6.44 16.10 -21.19
CA ARG A 147 6.57 16.70 -22.51
C ARG A 147 6.28 15.70 -23.64
N LEU A 148 6.76 14.46 -23.51
CA LEU A 148 6.50 13.40 -24.48
C LEU A 148 5.01 13.05 -24.56
N LEU A 149 4.33 12.84 -23.42
CA LEU A 149 2.88 12.60 -23.38
C LEU A 149 2.07 13.73 -24.02
N CYS A 150 2.42 15.00 -23.76
CA CYS A 150 1.77 16.13 -24.41
C CYS A 150 1.99 16.17 -25.92
N SER A 151 3.11 15.66 -26.43
CA SER A 151 3.40 15.59 -27.87
C SER A 151 2.76 14.42 -28.60
N THR A 152 2.30 13.39 -27.89
CA THR A 152 1.62 12.21 -28.49
C THR A 152 0.09 12.35 -28.51
N ILE A 153 -0.45 13.35 -27.80
CA ILE A 153 -1.90 13.62 -27.70
C ILE A 153 -2.35 14.77 -28.64
N ILE A 154 -1.42 15.43 -29.34
CA ILE A 154 -1.68 16.45 -30.38
C ILE A 154 -1.40 15.86 -31.76
#